data_AF-A0A8J4WTA5-F1
#
_entry.id   AF-A0A8J4WTA5-F1
#
_cell.length_a   1.000
_cell.length_b   1.000
_cell.length_c   1.000
_cell.angle_alpha   90.00
_cell.angle_beta   90.00
_cell.angle_gamma   90.00
#
_symmetry.space_group_name_H-M   'P 1'
#
loop_
_entity.id
_entity.type
_entity.pdbx_description
1 polymer ?
#
loop_
_entity_poly.entity_id
_entity_poly.type
_entity_poly.pdbx_seq_one_letter_code
_entity_poly.pdbx_strand_id
1 'polypeptide(L)'
;VSHAATCECLSNRKEYPSFFRTIASDYYQSRALVHLVKHFGWSWVGAVNSDNDYGNNGMAIFLNAAKEEGICVEYSEKFDRADTAKIMKVVDIIKTGTAKVIVIFLAHFDMKILMSQFILKNVTGYQMIGVEAWITSVNLVTPGSYNILAGSIGFAIEKLKIGGFANYVMNEFWHSAIPCLHEEGNFSQSENNCSKYKDIIQFKNYNEDVSEMRYANNMYNAVYAVAHSLHSLLSCTQNQSCERDKKIQPWQ
;
A
#
# COMPACT_ATOMS: atom_id res chain seq x y z
N VAL A 1 0.71 -15.65 -7.13
CA VAL A 1 1.65 -14.82 -6.35
C VAL A 1 1.02 -13.45 -6.11
N SER A 2 0.69 -13.09 -4.87
CA SER A 2 0.11 -11.79 -4.51
C SER A 2 1.19 -10.72 -4.34
N HIS A 3 0.93 -9.50 -4.80
CA HIS A 3 1.87 -8.37 -4.70
C HIS A 3 1.57 -7.44 -3.51
N ALA A 4 0.44 -7.65 -2.82
CA ALA A 4 -0.06 -6.72 -1.79
C ALA A 4 -0.71 -7.38 -0.57
N ALA A 5 -1.00 -8.69 -0.58
CA ALA A 5 -1.66 -9.33 0.56
C ALA A 5 -0.67 -9.69 1.67
N THR A 6 -0.70 -8.92 2.76
CA THR A 6 0.27 -8.92 3.87
C THR A 6 -0.18 -9.68 5.11
N CYS A 7 -1.48 -10.00 5.25
CA CYS A 7 -2.01 -10.76 6.38
C CYS A 7 -1.18 -12.01 6.71
N GLU A 8 -0.86 -12.22 7.98
CA GLU A 8 -0.17 -13.44 8.43
C GLU A 8 -1.04 -14.70 8.29
N CYS A 9 -2.37 -14.53 8.27
CA CYS A 9 -3.32 -15.62 8.02
C CYS A 9 -3.04 -16.39 6.71
N LEU A 10 -2.48 -15.73 5.69
CA LEU A 10 -2.15 -16.33 4.40
C LEU A 10 -0.83 -17.13 4.39
N SER A 11 -0.09 -17.12 5.50
CA SER A 11 1.16 -17.90 5.66
C SER A 11 0.89 -19.38 5.97
N ASN A 12 -0.34 -19.76 6.31
CA ASN A 12 -0.70 -21.15 6.62
C ASN A 12 -0.67 -22.04 5.38
N ARG A 13 0.42 -22.80 5.18
CA ARG A 13 0.60 -23.70 4.03
C ARG A 13 -0.35 -24.90 3.98
N LYS A 14 -1.01 -25.25 5.09
CA LYS A 14 -2.03 -26.31 5.09
C LYS A 14 -3.33 -25.82 4.47
N GLU A 15 -3.68 -24.56 4.72
CA GLU A 15 -4.89 -23.91 4.23
C GLU A 15 -4.68 -23.27 2.85
N TYR A 16 -3.50 -22.68 2.62
CA TYR A 16 -3.11 -21.99 1.40
C TYR A 16 -1.84 -22.58 0.77
N PRO A 17 -1.85 -23.85 0.32
CA PRO A 17 -0.66 -24.54 -0.19
C PRO A 17 -0.05 -23.86 -1.43
N SER A 18 -0.88 -23.29 -2.30
CA SER A 18 -0.48 -22.63 -3.54
C SER A 18 -0.38 -21.10 -3.44
N PHE A 19 -0.50 -20.53 -2.24
CA PHE A 19 -0.36 -19.08 -2.05
C PHE A 19 1.10 -18.67 -1.93
N PHE A 20 1.49 -17.63 -2.68
CA PHE A 20 2.82 -17.02 -2.61
C PHE A 20 2.64 -15.52 -2.67
N ARG A 21 3.61 -14.77 -2.15
CA ARG A 21 3.59 -13.31 -2.20
C ARG A 21 4.99 -12.72 -2.36
N THR A 22 5.05 -11.54 -2.97
CA THR A 22 6.27 -10.72 -3.14
C THR A 22 6.29 -9.53 -2.19
N ILE A 23 5.55 -9.63 -1.09
CA ILE A 23 5.49 -8.67 -0.01
C ILE A 23 5.65 -9.41 1.32
N ALA A 24 6.24 -8.74 2.32
CA ALA A 24 6.46 -9.32 3.63
C ALA A 24 5.13 -9.56 4.38
N SER A 25 5.18 -10.44 5.39
CA SER A 25 4.06 -10.62 6.31
C SER A 25 3.92 -9.47 7.28
N ASP A 26 2.68 -9.12 7.63
CA ASP A 26 2.34 -8.24 8.74
C ASP A 26 2.83 -8.75 10.10
N TYR A 27 3.18 -10.04 10.19
CA TYR A 27 3.91 -10.56 11.36
C TYR A 27 5.16 -9.73 11.66
N TYR A 28 5.95 -9.42 10.64
CA TYR A 28 7.19 -8.65 10.81
C TYR A 28 6.91 -7.17 11.02
N GLN A 29 5.98 -6.59 10.26
CA GLN A 29 5.62 -5.18 10.38
C GLN A 29 5.07 -4.86 11.78
N SER A 30 4.15 -5.68 12.29
CA SER A 30 3.51 -5.44 13.59
C SER A 30 4.52 -5.45 14.73
N ARG A 31 5.52 -6.33 14.69
CA ARG A 31 6.63 -6.34 15.66
C ARG A 31 7.56 -5.14 15.47
N ALA A 32 7.83 -4.75 14.23
CA ALA A 32 8.63 -3.57 13.93
C ALA A 32 7.97 -2.28 14.45
N LEU A 33 6.64 -2.17 14.39
CA LEU A 33 5.88 -1.06 14.99
C LEU A 33 6.07 -0.99 16.50
N VAL A 34 6.08 -2.13 17.20
CA VAL A 34 6.36 -2.16 18.65
C VAL A 34 7.78 -1.69 18.93
N HIS A 35 8.77 -2.15 18.16
CA HIS A 35 10.15 -1.68 18.32
C HIS A 35 10.30 -0.20 18.01
N LEU A 36 9.56 0.34 17.03
CA LEU A 36 9.50 1.77 16.74
C LEU A 36 8.93 2.55 17.94
N VAL A 37 7.80 2.11 18.49
CA VAL A 37 7.18 2.72 19.69
C VAL A 37 8.15 2.75 20.86
N LYS A 38 8.79 1.61 21.13
CA LYS A 38 9.80 1.47 22.19
C LYS A 38 11.02 2.35 21.96
N HIS A 39 11.50 2.46 20.72
CA HIS A 39 12.67 3.27 20.38
C HIS A 39 12.51 4.74 20.78
N PHE A 40 11.32 5.30 20.60
CA PHE A 40 11.00 6.68 21.00
C PHE A 40 10.62 6.82 22.48
N GLY A 41 10.68 5.75 23.26
CA GLY A 41 10.34 5.77 24.69
C GLY A 41 8.85 5.92 24.98
N TRP A 42 7.98 5.69 23.99
CA TRP A 42 6.53 5.72 24.21
C TRP A 42 6.07 4.43 24.87
N SER A 43 5.35 4.54 25.98
CA SER A 43 4.81 3.41 26.73
C SER A 43 3.28 3.41 26.82
N TRP A 44 2.61 4.44 26.28
CA TRP A 44 1.17 4.64 26.35
C TRP A 44 0.63 5.03 24.97
N VAL A 45 -0.07 4.11 24.32
CA VAL A 45 -0.53 4.27 22.93
C VAL A 45 -2.02 3.95 22.78
N GLY A 46 -2.65 4.56 21.79
CA GLY A 46 -3.94 4.14 21.25
C GLY A 46 -3.74 3.25 20.03
N ALA A 47 -4.72 2.39 19.74
CA ALA A 47 -4.67 1.49 18.59
C ALA A 47 -5.99 1.49 17.83
N VAL A 48 -5.91 1.56 16.49
CA VAL A 48 -7.06 1.50 15.58
C VAL A 48 -6.77 0.56 14.42
N ASN A 49 -7.70 -0.32 14.08
CA ASN A 49 -7.56 -1.20 12.90
C ASN A 49 -8.83 -1.38 12.06
N SER A 50 -8.65 -1.88 10.85
CA SER A 50 -9.76 -2.25 9.97
C SER A 50 -10.43 -3.50 10.53
N ASP A 51 -11.76 -3.56 10.58
CA ASP A 51 -12.49 -4.74 11.05
C ASP A 51 -12.60 -5.82 9.95
N ASN A 52 -11.45 -6.34 9.53
CA ASN A 52 -11.30 -7.41 8.53
C ASN A 52 -10.04 -8.24 8.82
N ASP A 53 -9.77 -9.27 8.01
CA ASP A 53 -8.64 -10.19 8.24
C ASP A 53 -7.28 -9.47 8.29
N TYR A 54 -7.05 -8.49 7.41
CA TYR A 54 -5.81 -7.70 7.39
C TYR A 54 -5.63 -6.93 8.70
N GLY A 55 -6.59 -6.07 9.06
CA GLY A 55 -6.48 -5.22 10.25
C GLY A 55 -6.51 -6.02 11.56
N ASN A 56 -7.38 -7.02 11.66
CA ASN A 56 -7.53 -7.82 12.88
C ASN A 56 -6.28 -8.67 13.15
N ASN A 57 -5.70 -9.33 12.13
CA ASN A 57 -4.50 -10.14 12.34
C ASN A 57 -3.28 -9.26 12.65
N GLY A 58 -3.07 -8.18 11.89
CA GLY A 58 -1.95 -7.26 12.14
C GLY A 58 -2.02 -6.64 13.54
N MET A 59 -3.20 -6.15 13.94
CA MET A 59 -3.38 -5.57 15.26
C MET A 59 -3.20 -6.60 16.37
N ALA A 60 -3.70 -7.82 16.24
CA ALA A 60 -3.50 -8.86 17.25
C ALA A 60 -2.01 -9.17 17.50
N ILE A 61 -1.20 -9.19 16.43
CA ILE A 61 0.26 -9.39 16.54
C ILE A 61 0.91 -8.18 17.23
N PHE A 62 0.51 -6.96 16.87
CA PHE A 62 0.99 -5.74 17.52
C PHE A 62 0.67 -5.74 19.01
N LEU A 63 -0.58 -6.03 19.41
CA LEU A 63 -1.01 -6.03 20.81
C LEU A 63 -0.23 -7.06 21.65
N ASN A 64 0.00 -8.25 21.09
CA ASN A 64 0.79 -9.28 21.76
C ASN A 64 2.25 -8.84 21.94
N ALA A 65 2.89 -8.34 20.88
CA ALA A 65 4.27 -7.86 20.95
C ALA A 65 4.41 -6.60 21.84
N ALA A 66 3.42 -5.71 21.86
CA ALA A 66 3.40 -4.54 22.73
C ALA A 66 3.38 -4.95 24.21
N LYS A 67 2.58 -5.96 24.55
CA LYS A 67 2.54 -6.53 25.90
C LYS A 67 3.88 -7.15 26.31
N GLU A 68 4.55 -7.87 25.40
CA GLU A 68 5.89 -8.45 25.64
C GLU A 68 6.94 -7.36 25.91
N GLU A 69 6.80 -6.20 25.27
CA GLU A 69 7.72 -5.08 25.39
C GLU A 69 7.33 -4.05 26.46
N GLY A 70 6.28 -4.33 27.25
CA GLY A 70 5.83 -3.47 28.35
C GLY A 70 5.13 -2.17 27.91
N ILE A 71 4.59 -2.13 26.69
CA ILE A 71 3.81 -1.00 26.17
C ILE A 71 2.33 -1.22 26.51
N CYS A 72 1.72 -0.21 27.12
CA CYS A 72 0.31 -0.20 27.44
C CYS A 72 -0.51 0.39 26.28
N VAL A 73 -1.59 -0.30 25.93
CA VAL A 73 -2.56 0.14 24.91
C VAL A 73 -3.83 0.58 25.62
N GLU A 74 -4.09 1.89 25.63
CA GLU A 74 -5.24 2.49 26.35
C GLU A 74 -6.58 2.05 25.77
N TYR A 75 -6.66 2.05 24.44
CA TYR A 75 -7.81 1.58 23.68
C TYR A 75 -7.34 0.85 22.43
N SER A 76 -8.08 -0.17 22.04
CA SER A 76 -7.92 -0.87 20.77
C SER A 76 -9.30 -0.96 20.12
N GLU A 77 -9.54 -0.06 19.17
CA GLU A 77 -10.82 0.03 18.48
C GLU A 77 -10.69 -0.41 17.02
N LYS A 78 -11.79 -0.89 16.47
CA LYS A 78 -11.86 -1.27 15.07
C LYS A 78 -13.19 -0.85 14.46
N PHE A 79 -13.18 -0.62 13.16
CA PHE A 79 -14.40 -0.29 12.44
C PHE A 79 -14.45 -0.97 11.08
N ASP A 80 -15.67 -1.30 10.67
CA ASP A 80 -15.97 -1.59 9.27
C ASP A 80 -16.34 -0.27 8.57
N ARG A 81 -15.94 -0.12 7.31
CA ARG A 81 -16.16 1.10 6.52
C ARG A 81 -17.64 1.47 6.32
N ALA A 82 -18.54 0.49 6.39
CA ALA A 82 -19.98 0.71 6.27
C ALA A 82 -20.63 1.11 7.60
N ASP A 83 -19.96 0.91 8.73
CA ASP A 83 -20.49 1.20 10.07
C ASP A 83 -20.08 2.60 10.54
N THR A 84 -20.83 3.61 10.09
CA THR A 84 -20.59 5.02 10.42
C THR A 84 -20.67 5.30 11.92
N ALA A 85 -21.51 4.57 12.67
CA ALA A 85 -21.63 4.71 14.11
C ALA A 85 -20.35 4.27 14.82
N LYS A 86 -19.77 3.13 14.42
CA LYS A 86 -18.46 2.70 14.93
C LYS A 86 -17.35 3.67 14.57
N ILE A 87 -17.33 4.21 13.35
CA ILE A 87 -16.31 5.20 12.95
C ILE A 87 -16.38 6.43 13.87
N MET A 88 -17.58 6.97 14.13
CA MET A 88 -17.75 8.09 15.07
C MET A 88 -17.31 7.74 16.48
N LYS A 89 -17.68 6.54 16.97
CA LYS A 89 -17.25 6.03 18.28
C LYS A 89 -15.71 5.99 18.38
N VAL A 90 -15.01 5.51 17.36
CA VAL A 90 -13.54 5.49 17.33
C VAL A 90 -12.98 6.91 17.48
N VAL A 91 -13.52 7.88 16.75
CA VAL A 91 -13.09 9.29 16.84
C VAL A 91 -13.32 9.87 18.24
N ASP A 92 -14.47 9.58 18.85
CA ASP A 92 -14.79 10.05 20.20
C ASP A 92 -13.87 9.42 21.25
N ILE A 93 -13.56 8.12 21.12
CA ILE A 93 -12.60 7.42 22.00
C ILE A 93 -11.21 8.04 21.87
N ILE A 94 -10.74 8.31 20.65
CA ILE A 94 -9.45 8.97 20.43
C ILE A 94 -9.39 10.34 21.11
N LYS A 95 -10.47 11.14 20.98
CA LYS A 95 -10.52 12.49 21.55
C LYS A 95 -10.61 12.51 23.07
N THR A 96 -11.26 11.51 23.67
CA THR A 96 -11.45 11.40 25.12
C THR A 96 -10.28 10.68 25.80
N GLY A 97 -9.56 9.84 25.06
CA GLY A 97 -8.35 9.16 25.52
C GLY A 97 -7.18 10.10 25.81
N THR A 98 -6.23 9.58 26.59
CA THR A 98 -5.04 10.31 27.04
C THR A 98 -3.82 10.05 26.15
N ALA A 99 -3.81 8.95 25.39
CA ALA A 99 -2.75 8.58 24.47
C ALA A 99 -2.51 9.64 23.40
N LYS A 100 -1.25 10.07 23.28
CA LYS A 100 -0.81 11.01 22.24
C LYS A 100 -0.21 10.33 21.02
N VAL A 101 0.08 9.04 21.13
CA VAL A 101 0.61 8.21 20.05
C VAL A 101 -0.48 7.23 19.65
N ILE A 102 -0.79 7.16 18.35
CA ILE A 102 -1.83 6.27 17.83
C ILE A 102 -1.24 5.36 16.76
N VAL A 103 -1.31 4.06 16.98
CA VAL A 103 -0.97 3.04 15.99
C VAL A 103 -2.20 2.76 15.14
N ILE A 104 -2.10 3.05 13.84
CA ILE A 104 -3.23 2.99 12.91
C ILE A 104 -2.95 1.92 11.85
N PHE A 105 -3.53 0.73 12.06
CA PHE A 105 -3.42 -0.44 11.20
C PHE A 105 -4.65 -0.53 10.27
N LEU A 106 -4.75 0.42 9.35
CA LEU A 106 -5.87 0.55 8.42
C LEU A 106 -5.45 0.30 6.99
N ALA A 107 -6.33 -0.33 6.21
CA ALA A 107 -6.20 -0.30 4.76
C ALA A 107 -6.41 1.13 4.23
N HIS A 108 -5.88 1.43 3.04
CA HIS A 108 -5.90 2.77 2.43
C HIS A 108 -7.28 3.45 2.46
N PHE A 109 -8.33 2.74 2.03
CA PHE A 109 -9.69 3.27 1.98
C PHE A 109 -10.27 3.54 3.37
N ASP A 110 -9.99 2.67 4.34
CA ASP A 110 -10.49 2.83 5.69
C ASP A 110 -9.80 4.02 6.37
N MET A 111 -8.50 4.23 6.11
CA MET A 111 -7.77 5.41 6.56
C MET A 111 -8.33 6.71 5.95
N LYS A 112 -8.71 6.70 4.66
CA LYS A 112 -9.35 7.87 4.03
C LYS A 112 -10.68 8.24 4.71
N ILE A 113 -11.46 7.25 5.10
CA ILE A 113 -12.73 7.45 5.82
C ILE A 113 -12.47 8.04 7.21
N LEU A 114 -11.54 7.45 7.98
CA LEU A 114 -11.17 7.97 9.29
C LEU A 114 -10.62 9.40 9.21
N MET A 115 -9.77 9.68 8.22
CA MET A 115 -9.20 11.01 7.99
C MET A 115 -10.28 12.06 7.72
N SER A 116 -11.32 11.70 6.97
CA SER A 116 -12.46 12.60 6.72
C SER A 116 -13.14 13.00 8.04
N GLN A 117 -13.28 12.07 8.99
CA GLN A 117 -13.84 12.37 10.30
C GLN A 117 -12.87 13.17 11.18
N PHE A 118 -11.57 12.90 11.12
CA PHE A 118 -10.57 13.70 11.83
C PHE A 118 -10.59 15.16 11.40
N ILE A 119 -10.71 15.43 10.09
CA ILE A 119 -10.86 16.79 9.56
C ILE A 119 -12.14 17.43 10.12
N LEU A 120 -13.29 16.76 10.00
CA LEU A 120 -14.59 17.28 10.45
C LEU A 120 -14.63 17.58 11.96
N LYS A 121 -13.90 16.81 12.77
CA LYS A 121 -13.89 16.92 14.24
C LYS A 121 -12.65 17.63 14.79
N ASN A 122 -11.81 18.19 13.90
CA ASN A 122 -10.55 18.87 14.21
C ASN A 122 -9.62 18.06 15.13
N VAL A 123 -9.44 16.77 14.81
CA VAL A 123 -8.58 15.84 15.56
C VAL A 123 -7.13 16.09 15.16
N THR A 124 -6.40 16.84 15.98
CA THR A 124 -5.01 17.26 15.76
C THR A 124 -4.16 16.99 17.00
N GLY A 125 -2.84 17.08 16.88
CA GLY A 125 -1.91 16.97 18.02
C GLY A 125 -1.57 15.53 18.44
N TYR A 126 -1.75 14.55 17.56
CA TYR A 126 -1.37 13.15 17.79
C TYR A 126 -0.16 12.78 16.93
N GLN A 127 0.75 11.99 17.50
CA GLN A 127 1.77 11.29 16.74
C GLN A 127 1.15 10.04 16.12
N MET A 128 0.97 10.04 14.80
CA MET A 128 0.45 8.88 14.09
C MET A 128 1.57 7.91 13.73
N ILE A 129 1.31 6.64 13.99
CA ILE A 129 2.17 5.53 13.58
C ILE A 129 1.41 4.71 12.54
N GLY A 130 1.95 4.66 11.32
CA GLY A 130 1.29 4.06 10.17
C GLY A 130 1.90 2.78 9.65
N VAL A 131 1.09 2.08 8.87
CA VAL A 131 1.41 0.85 8.15
C VAL A 131 1.67 1.15 6.67
N GLU A 132 2.28 0.19 5.98
CA GLU A 132 2.61 0.26 4.56
C GLU A 132 1.43 0.61 3.65
N ALA A 133 0.21 0.26 4.07
CA ALA A 133 -0.99 0.50 3.30
C ALA A 133 -1.34 1.98 3.10
N TRP A 134 -0.89 2.88 3.99
CA TRP A 134 -1.30 4.28 3.92
C TRP A 134 -0.20 5.31 4.23
N ILE A 135 0.89 4.95 4.90
CA ILE A 135 1.88 5.93 5.40
C ILE A 135 2.53 6.77 4.29
N THR A 136 2.59 6.26 3.06
CA THR A 136 3.13 6.97 1.89
C THR A 136 2.07 7.44 0.91
N SER A 137 0.80 7.44 1.29
CA SER A 137 -0.31 7.78 0.39
C SER A 137 -0.46 9.29 0.24
N VAL A 138 0.10 9.82 -0.85
CA VAL A 138 0.06 11.25 -1.19
C VAL A 138 -1.36 11.82 -1.26
N ASN A 139 -2.35 11.00 -1.66
CA ASN A 139 -3.76 11.41 -1.74
C ASN A 139 -4.44 11.58 -0.38
N LEU A 140 -3.81 11.16 0.73
CA LEU A 140 -4.26 11.47 2.07
C LEU A 140 -3.76 12.84 2.55
N VAL A 141 -2.75 13.42 1.89
CA VAL A 141 -2.16 14.71 2.25
C VAL A 141 -2.88 15.81 1.49
N THR A 142 -3.76 16.51 2.20
CA THR A 142 -4.54 17.66 1.70
C THR A 142 -4.33 18.83 2.65
N PRO A 143 -4.69 20.08 2.27
CA PRO A 143 -4.62 21.21 3.19
C PRO A 143 -5.38 20.97 4.52
N GLY A 144 -6.48 20.21 4.49
CA GLY A 144 -7.26 19.88 5.69
C GLY A 144 -6.66 18.78 6.57
N SER A 145 -5.91 17.83 5.98
CA SER A 145 -5.29 16.71 6.72
C SER A 145 -3.82 16.94 7.05
N TYR A 146 -3.18 17.97 6.49
CA TYR A 146 -1.75 18.23 6.71
C TYR A 146 -1.42 18.36 8.21
N ASN A 147 -2.17 19.17 8.96
CA ASN A 147 -1.94 19.35 10.40
C ASN A 147 -2.26 18.11 11.25
N ILE A 148 -2.92 17.11 10.66
CA ILE A 148 -3.30 15.85 11.30
C ILE A 148 -2.22 14.80 11.05
N LEU A 149 -1.69 14.75 9.82
CA LEU A 149 -0.72 13.77 9.35
C LEU A 149 0.73 14.23 9.44
N ALA A 150 0.98 15.52 9.64
CA ALA A 150 2.34 16.06 9.73
C ALA A 150 3.13 15.33 10.82
N GLY A 151 4.32 14.85 10.45
CA GLY A 151 5.18 14.09 11.35
C GLY A 151 4.76 12.64 11.57
N SER A 152 3.82 12.09 10.81
CA SER A 152 3.51 10.65 10.83
C SER A 152 4.76 9.82 10.52
N ILE A 153 4.96 8.72 11.26
CA ILE A 153 6.08 7.80 11.07
C ILE A 153 5.52 6.40 10.85
N GLY A 154 6.15 5.58 10.03
CA GLY A 154 5.71 4.21 9.81
C GLY A 154 6.62 3.46 8.85
N PHE A 155 6.21 2.24 8.53
CA PHE A 155 6.95 1.39 7.60
C PHE A 155 6.34 1.45 6.21
N ALA A 156 7.20 1.53 5.20
CA ALA A 156 6.79 1.59 3.81
C ALA A 156 7.47 0.48 3.00
N ILE A 157 6.80 0.00 1.96
CA ILE A 157 7.41 -0.85 0.94
C ILE A 157 8.48 -0.04 0.19
N GLU A 158 9.57 -0.66 -0.27
CA GLU A 158 10.58 0.05 -1.05
C GLU A 158 10.02 0.72 -2.32
N LYS A 159 10.61 1.86 -2.68
CA LYS A 159 10.30 2.56 -3.95
C LYS A 159 10.71 1.71 -5.14
N LEU A 160 10.04 1.94 -6.26
CA LEU A 160 10.32 1.29 -7.53
C LEU A 160 11.75 1.55 -7.99
N LYS A 161 12.46 0.49 -8.36
CA LYS A 161 13.83 0.53 -8.89
C LYS A 161 13.94 -0.28 -10.18
N ILE A 162 13.20 0.14 -11.22
CA ILE A 162 13.20 -0.53 -12.53
C ILE A 162 13.61 0.48 -13.60
N GLY A 163 14.80 0.29 -14.18
CA GLY A 163 15.31 1.14 -15.25
C GLY A 163 14.40 1.12 -16.47
N GLY A 164 14.09 2.30 -17.02
CA GLY A 164 13.24 2.45 -18.20
C GLY A 164 11.73 2.28 -17.98
N PHE A 165 11.30 1.82 -16.79
CA PHE A 165 9.87 1.60 -16.51
C PHE A 165 9.03 2.87 -16.58
N ALA A 166 9.54 3.98 -16.06
CA ALA A 166 8.87 5.27 -16.12
C ALA A 166 8.56 5.68 -17.57
N ASN A 167 9.54 5.56 -18.46
CA ASN A 167 9.36 5.87 -19.88
C ASN A 167 8.37 4.90 -20.54
N TYR A 168 8.47 3.60 -20.25
CA TYR A 168 7.54 2.59 -20.75
C TYR A 168 6.09 2.90 -20.37
N VAL A 169 5.80 3.06 -19.07
CA VAL A 169 4.42 3.30 -18.59
C VAL A 169 3.87 4.63 -19.09
N MET A 170 4.68 5.69 -19.09
CA MET A 170 4.21 6.98 -19.59
C MET A 170 3.91 6.91 -21.09
N ASN A 171 4.77 6.29 -21.90
CA ASN A 171 4.51 6.14 -23.33
C ASN A 171 3.23 5.34 -23.59
N GLU A 172 3.05 4.20 -22.93
CA GLU A 172 1.84 3.38 -23.05
C GLU A 172 0.57 4.13 -22.59
N PHE A 173 0.67 4.89 -21.50
CA PHE A 173 -0.42 5.72 -20.99
C PHE A 173 -0.82 6.78 -22.02
N TRP A 174 0.12 7.58 -22.53
CA TRP A 174 -0.19 8.64 -23.50
C TRP A 174 -0.73 8.06 -24.80
N HIS A 175 -0.19 6.93 -25.25
CA HIS A 175 -0.66 6.23 -26.44
C HIS A 175 -2.10 5.73 -26.27
N SER A 176 -2.44 5.16 -25.11
CA SER A 176 -3.77 4.58 -24.86
C SER A 176 -4.82 5.62 -24.45
N ALA A 177 -4.45 6.58 -23.59
CA ALA A 177 -5.38 7.53 -22.99
C ALA A 177 -5.69 8.71 -23.91
N ILE A 178 -4.76 9.09 -24.78
CA ILE A 178 -4.91 10.22 -25.71
C ILE A 178 -4.51 9.78 -27.12
N PRO A 179 -5.38 9.03 -27.82
CA PRO A 179 -5.08 8.48 -29.15
C PRO A 179 -4.77 9.55 -30.20
N CYS A 180 -5.35 10.76 -30.07
CA CYS A 180 -5.14 11.86 -31.01
C CYS A 180 -3.73 12.47 -30.98
N LEU A 181 -2.87 12.09 -30.03
CA LEU A 181 -1.45 12.50 -30.02
C LEU A 181 -0.59 11.75 -31.05
N HIS A 182 -1.14 10.69 -31.67
CA HIS A 182 -0.40 9.75 -32.52
C HIS A 182 -0.98 9.62 -33.93
N GLU A 183 -2.01 10.38 -34.29
CA GLU A 183 -2.40 10.51 -35.70
C GLU A 183 -1.29 11.28 -36.43
N GLU A 184 -0.44 10.58 -37.18
CA GLU A 184 0.54 11.13 -38.13
C GLU A 184 -0.13 11.83 -39.34
N GLY A 185 -1.29 12.48 -39.12
CA GLY A 185 -2.08 13.21 -40.11
C GLY A 185 -2.16 14.68 -39.75
N ASN A 186 -1.93 15.55 -40.75
CA ASN A 186 -2.03 17.01 -40.74
C ASN A 186 -2.49 17.66 -39.42
N PHE A 187 -1.57 18.39 -38.80
CA PHE A 187 -1.72 19.23 -37.59
C PHE A 187 -3.00 20.11 -37.54
N SER A 188 -3.66 20.36 -38.67
CA SER A 188 -4.89 21.16 -38.76
C SER A 188 -6.19 20.43 -38.40
N GLN A 189 -6.22 19.09 -38.41
CA GLN A 189 -7.38 18.31 -37.93
C GLN A 189 -7.20 17.77 -36.50
N SER A 190 -5.95 17.58 -36.05
CA SER A 190 -5.63 17.13 -34.70
C SER A 190 -5.93 18.18 -33.62
N GLU A 191 -5.83 19.48 -33.93
CA GLU A 191 -6.13 20.57 -32.98
C GLU A 191 -7.59 20.57 -32.50
N ASN A 192 -8.54 20.18 -33.36
CA ASN A 192 -9.96 20.14 -32.99
C ASN A 192 -10.28 18.91 -32.11
N ASN A 193 -9.69 17.75 -32.40
CA ASN A 193 -9.94 16.49 -31.68
C ASN A 193 -9.18 16.37 -30.34
N CYS A 194 -7.98 16.94 -30.25
CA CYS A 194 -7.15 16.93 -29.04
C CYS A 194 -7.37 18.17 -28.14
N SER A 195 -8.21 19.12 -28.57
CA SER A 195 -8.57 20.32 -27.79
C SER A 195 -9.09 20.00 -26.38
N LYS A 196 -9.85 18.91 -26.22
CA LYS A 196 -10.36 18.41 -24.93
C LYS A 196 -9.27 17.94 -23.96
N TYR A 197 -8.04 17.71 -24.43
CA TYR A 197 -6.93 17.21 -23.63
C TYR A 197 -5.84 18.26 -23.39
N LYS A 198 -6.06 19.53 -23.77
CA LYS A 198 -5.07 20.61 -23.65
C LYS A 198 -4.45 20.69 -22.24
N ASP A 199 -5.28 20.59 -21.21
CA ASP A 199 -4.84 20.70 -19.81
C ASP A 199 -4.03 19.50 -19.33
N ILE A 200 -4.18 18.34 -19.97
CA ILE A 200 -3.46 17.11 -19.61
C ILE A 200 -2.16 17.03 -20.41
N ILE A 201 -2.17 17.39 -21.70
CA ILE A 201 -1.00 17.31 -22.60
C ILE A 201 0.23 18.06 -22.06
N GLN A 202 0.04 19.14 -21.29
CA GLN A 202 1.16 19.85 -20.63
C GLN A 202 2.00 18.96 -19.70
N PHE A 203 1.41 17.87 -19.18
CA PHE A 203 2.06 16.89 -18.31
C PHE A 203 2.67 15.70 -19.08
N LYS A 204 2.77 15.76 -20.42
CA LYS A 204 3.26 14.63 -21.25
C LYS A 204 4.61 14.06 -20.79
N ASN A 205 5.50 14.94 -20.35
CA ASN A 205 6.85 14.57 -19.92
C ASN A 205 6.98 14.39 -18.40
N TYR A 206 5.89 14.52 -17.65
CA TYR A 206 5.91 14.35 -16.19
C TYR A 206 5.90 12.86 -15.85
N ASN A 207 6.95 12.37 -15.20
CA ASN A 207 7.09 10.96 -14.82
C ASN A 207 7.62 10.75 -13.38
N GLU A 208 7.78 11.83 -12.62
CA GLU A 208 8.42 11.79 -11.29
C GLU A 208 7.65 10.88 -10.33
N ASP A 209 6.31 10.93 -10.37
CA ASP A 209 5.43 10.09 -9.54
C ASP A 209 5.61 8.58 -9.80
N VAL A 210 6.10 8.18 -10.98
CA VAL A 210 6.30 6.75 -11.29
C VAL A 210 7.40 6.16 -10.41
N SER A 211 8.43 6.94 -10.09
CA SER A 211 9.51 6.51 -9.21
C SER A 211 9.08 6.36 -7.74
N GLU A 212 7.99 7.03 -7.36
CA GLU A 212 7.39 6.95 -6.02
C GLU A 212 6.45 5.74 -5.84
N MET A 213 6.13 5.03 -6.92
CA MET A 213 5.33 3.80 -6.84
C MET A 213 6.07 2.73 -6.03
N ARG A 214 5.36 2.02 -5.15
CA ARG A 214 5.95 1.01 -4.27
C ARG A 214 5.48 -0.41 -4.58
N TYR A 215 4.18 -0.58 -4.82
CA TYR A 215 3.60 -1.87 -5.17
C TYR A 215 3.99 -2.38 -6.57
N ALA A 216 4.35 -1.46 -7.49
CA ALA A 216 4.78 -1.82 -8.84
C ALA A 216 6.01 -2.76 -8.83
N ASN A 217 6.93 -2.59 -7.87
CA ASN A 217 8.08 -3.46 -7.72
C ASN A 217 7.67 -4.88 -7.32
N ASN A 218 6.70 -5.01 -6.42
CA ASN A 218 6.16 -6.31 -6.01
C ASN A 218 5.41 -7.00 -7.16
N MET A 219 4.69 -6.23 -8.00
CA MET A 219 4.04 -6.75 -9.20
C MET A 219 5.09 -7.27 -10.20
N TYR A 220 6.13 -6.49 -10.47
CA TYR A 220 7.25 -6.91 -11.32
C TYR A 220 7.89 -8.20 -10.81
N ASN A 221 8.23 -8.25 -9.52
CA ASN A 221 8.79 -9.43 -8.88
C ASN A 221 7.84 -10.64 -8.94
N ALA A 222 6.52 -10.43 -8.89
CA ALA A 222 5.55 -11.51 -8.95
C ALA A 222 5.53 -12.16 -10.35
N VAL A 223 5.59 -11.34 -11.41
CA VAL A 223 5.71 -11.84 -12.79
C VAL A 223 7.04 -12.55 -12.99
N TYR A 224 8.14 -11.96 -12.50
CA TYR A 224 9.48 -12.56 -12.60
C TYR A 224 9.58 -13.88 -11.83
N ALA A 225 8.98 -13.99 -10.65
CA ALA A 225 8.96 -15.24 -9.90
C ALA A 225 8.31 -16.39 -10.70
N VAL A 226 7.20 -16.13 -11.38
CA VAL A 226 6.55 -17.11 -12.25
C VAL A 226 7.40 -17.41 -13.48
N ALA A 227 7.94 -16.38 -14.14
CA ALA A 227 8.78 -16.53 -15.32
C ALA A 227 10.04 -17.36 -15.04
N HIS A 228 10.73 -17.10 -13.92
CA HIS A 228 11.90 -17.87 -13.49
C HIS A 228 11.56 -19.31 -13.11
N SER A 229 10.38 -19.54 -12.51
CA SER A 229 9.90 -20.90 -12.22
C SER A 229 9.66 -21.69 -13.51
N LEU A 230 8.99 -21.08 -14.49
CA LEU A 230 8.79 -21.68 -15.81
C LEU A 230 10.10 -21.90 -16.57
N HIS A 231 11.02 -20.92 -16.53
CA HIS A 231 12.35 -21.04 -17.14
C HIS A 231 13.10 -22.27 -16.60
N SER A 232 13.00 -22.51 -15.30
CA SER A 232 13.59 -23.67 -14.62
C SER A 232 12.90 -24.98 -15.04
N LEU A 233 11.57 -25.01 -15.08
CA LEU A 233 10.79 -26.18 -15.49
C LEU A 233 11.01 -26.55 -16.96
N LEU A 234 11.18 -25.56 -17.83
CA LEU A 234 11.50 -25.74 -19.26
C LEU A 234 12.98 -26.08 -19.52
N SER A 235 13.78 -26.21 -18.45
CA SER A 235 15.22 -26.54 -18.52
C SER A 235 16.00 -25.64 -19.47
N CYS A 236 15.61 -24.36 -19.53
CA CYS A 236 16.29 -23.36 -20.34
C CYS A 236 17.73 -23.16 -19.84
N THR A 237 18.70 -23.02 -20.74
CA THR A 237 20.09 -22.64 -20.38
C THR A 237 20.53 -21.43 -21.19
N GLN A 238 21.58 -20.72 -20.75
CA GLN A 238 22.08 -19.54 -21.47
C GLN A 238 22.49 -19.83 -22.93
N ASN A 239 22.85 -21.07 -23.24
CA ASN A 239 23.40 -21.48 -24.55
C ASN A 239 22.53 -22.48 -25.32
N GLN A 240 21.37 -22.90 -24.79
CA GLN A 240 20.43 -23.80 -25.48
C GLN A 240 18.99 -23.28 -25.38
N SER A 241 18.20 -23.58 -26.41
CA SER A 241 16.77 -23.29 -26.41
C SER A 241 16.02 -24.10 -25.36
N CYS A 242 15.04 -23.48 -24.71
CA CYS A 242 14.09 -24.14 -23.81
C CYS A 242 13.35 -25.32 -24.45
N GLU A 243 12.92 -26.30 -23.64
CA GLU A 243 12.08 -27.43 -24.07
C GLU A 243 10.66 -26.97 -24.41
N ARG A 244 10.40 -26.55 -25.66
CA ARG A 244 9.13 -25.90 -26.07
C ARG A 244 7.90 -26.82 -26.00
N ASP A 245 8.08 -28.13 -26.15
CA ASP A 245 6.98 -29.10 -26.18
C ASP A 245 6.64 -29.68 -24.80
N LYS A 246 7.34 -29.25 -23.75
CA LYS A 246 7.11 -29.72 -22.39
C LYS A 246 5.77 -29.20 -21.86
N LYS A 247 4.85 -30.11 -21.56
CA LYS A 247 3.57 -29.77 -20.92
C LYS A 247 3.80 -29.56 -19.42
N ILE A 248 3.67 -28.33 -18.97
CA ILE A 248 3.76 -27.94 -17.55
C ILE A 248 2.36 -27.85 -16.96
N GLN A 249 2.18 -28.43 -15.78
CA GLN A 249 0.96 -28.35 -14.98
C GLN A 249 1.13 -27.32 -13.84
N PRO A 250 0.07 -26.63 -13.42
CA PRO A 250 0.16 -25.59 -12.39
C PRO A 250 0.67 -26.05 -11.00
N TRP A 251 0.67 -27.35 -10.72
CA TRP A 251 1.15 -27.91 -9.45
C TRP A 251 2.66 -28.23 -9.46
N GLN A 252 3.30 -28.20 -10.63
CA GLN A 252 4.74 -28.40 -10.83
C GLN A 252 5.49 -27.08 -10.62
#